data_AF-A0A553GPF1-F1
#
_entry.id   AF-A0A553GPF1-F1
#
_cell.length_a   1.000
_cell.length_b   1.000
_cell.length_c   1.000
_cell.angle_alpha   90.00
_cell.angle_beta   90.00
_cell.angle_gamma   90.00
#
_symmetry.space_group_name_H-M   'P 1'
#
loop_
_entity.id
_entity.type
_entity.pdbx_description
1 polymer ?
#
loop_
_entity_poly.entity_id
_entity_poly.type
_entity_poly.pdbx_seq_one_letter_code
_entity_poly.pdbx_strand_id
1 'polypeptide(L)'
;MKTITIVLLMLISPAIMAQLSKDEAAIKQVIESETMYFMQRDFDKWQSTWMHSPIIYWAVVIPNQYMEHTSWESLSAMVKEEFKSNPQAITEYPEKGDYRFHVGKNSALVTFKEGDDSGTRMMIKDGKDWKIIQMTVVKKAEFKKEGTMGLLKWALGTWNMDASQSTVDMPWADSVAKQTCHFIKTATGFKIKSVFTNNHGDGQWHMWEVKELNVDQNNNFLPVFIKAGGGNWLDAAIGRAAFKDGKLHISYRIVDKPDWEARKEVYTFDNKGSITLEGTFFGEKGEKDNTYKYVFRR
;
A
#
# COMPACT_ATOMS: atom_id res chain seq x y z
N MET A 1 -47.78 48.16 -12.77
CA MET A 1 -46.91 47.35 -11.89
C MET A 1 -46.93 45.92 -12.44
N LYS A 2 -46.18 45.56 -13.49
CA LYS A 2 -44.76 45.17 -13.55
C LYS A 2 -44.29 44.25 -12.40
N THR A 3 -43.82 43.08 -12.84
CA THR A 3 -42.92 42.11 -12.19
C THR A 3 -43.47 41.32 -10.98
N ILE A 4 -43.73 40.02 -11.18
CA ILE A 4 -43.02 38.92 -10.51
C ILE A 4 -43.12 37.70 -11.44
N THR A 5 -41.97 37.40 -12.05
CA THR A 5 -41.71 36.32 -13.00
C THR A 5 -40.58 35.51 -12.37
N ILE A 6 -40.77 34.19 -12.24
CA ILE A 6 -39.75 33.12 -12.27
C ILE A 6 -38.64 33.20 -11.21
N VAL A 7 -38.70 32.38 -10.15
CA VAL A 7 -37.53 31.70 -9.54
C VAL A 7 -37.98 30.40 -8.82
N LEU A 8 -38.23 29.32 -9.56
CA LEU A 8 -38.32 27.97 -8.97
C LEU A 8 -37.91 26.89 -9.99
N LEU A 9 -36.72 27.04 -10.58
CA LEU A 9 -36.19 26.13 -11.61
C LEU A 9 -34.67 25.93 -11.51
N MET A 10 -34.09 25.93 -10.31
CA MET A 10 -32.63 25.80 -10.09
C MET A 10 -32.23 24.83 -8.96
N LEU A 11 -32.94 23.72 -8.75
CA LEU A 11 -32.49 22.67 -7.80
C LEU A 11 -32.69 21.24 -8.31
N ILE A 12 -32.59 21.03 -9.61
CA ILE A 12 -32.29 19.71 -10.15
C ILE A 12 -30.92 19.84 -10.80
N SER A 13 -29.86 19.78 -10.00
CA SER A 13 -28.55 19.40 -10.53
C SER A 13 -28.72 17.98 -11.04
N PRO A 14 -28.72 17.69 -12.36
CA PRO A 14 -28.49 16.33 -12.77
C PRO A 14 -27.08 16.02 -12.27
N ALA A 15 -26.96 15.19 -11.25
CA ALA A 15 -25.76 14.41 -11.10
C ALA A 15 -25.67 13.63 -12.42
N ILE A 16 -24.86 14.13 -13.35
CA ILE A 16 -24.54 13.48 -14.61
C ILE A 16 -23.71 12.25 -14.23
N MET A 17 -24.36 11.23 -13.67
CA MET A 17 -23.83 9.90 -13.70
C MET A 17 -23.83 9.53 -15.18
N ALA A 18 -22.63 9.50 -15.77
CA ALA A 18 -22.45 9.05 -17.14
C ALA A 18 -23.13 7.69 -17.29
N GLN A 19 -24.28 7.66 -17.98
CA GLN A 19 -25.02 6.44 -18.20
C GLN A 19 -24.25 5.61 -19.22
N LEU A 20 -23.87 4.39 -18.85
CA LEU A 20 -23.19 3.46 -19.75
C LEU A 20 -24.03 3.25 -21.01
N SER A 21 -23.37 3.23 -22.16
CA SER A 21 -23.98 2.75 -23.39
C SER A 21 -24.40 1.28 -23.26
N LYS A 22 -25.25 0.81 -24.17
CA LYS A 22 -25.71 -0.59 -24.18
C LYS A 22 -24.55 -1.60 -24.23
N ASP A 23 -23.54 -1.33 -25.06
CA ASP A 23 -22.37 -2.20 -25.16
C ASP A 23 -21.51 -2.13 -23.90
N GLU A 24 -21.27 -0.94 -23.33
CA GLU A 24 -20.52 -0.82 -22.06
C GLU A 24 -21.20 -1.55 -20.90
N ALA A 25 -22.53 -1.45 -20.79
CA ALA A 25 -23.31 -2.17 -19.79
C ALA A 25 -23.22 -3.69 -19.98
N ALA A 26 -23.34 -4.18 -21.22
CA ALA A 26 -23.20 -5.60 -21.55
C ALA A 26 -21.78 -6.12 -21.27
N ILE A 27 -20.76 -5.34 -21.63
CA ILE A 27 -19.36 -5.69 -21.36
C ILE A 27 -19.09 -5.74 -19.86
N LYS A 28 -19.54 -4.73 -19.09
CA LYS A 28 -19.43 -4.73 -17.63
C LYS A 28 -20.08 -5.98 -17.05
N GLN A 29 -21.29 -6.31 -17.50
CA GLN A 29 -21.99 -7.51 -17.04
C GLN A 29 -21.20 -8.79 -17.30
N VAL A 30 -20.58 -8.96 -18.48
CA VAL A 30 -19.76 -10.15 -18.78
C VAL A 30 -18.55 -10.24 -17.84
N ILE A 31 -17.87 -9.11 -17.58
CA ILE A 31 -16.72 -9.05 -16.66
C ILE A 31 -17.14 -9.43 -15.22
N GLU A 32 -18.26 -8.90 -14.74
CA GLU A 32 -18.77 -9.23 -13.40
C GLU A 32 -19.22 -10.69 -13.30
N SER A 33 -19.89 -11.19 -14.34
CA SER A 33 -20.36 -12.57 -14.41
C SER A 33 -19.19 -13.55 -14.45
N GLU A 34 -18.14 -13.24 -15.21
CA GLU A 34 -16.93 -14.06 -15.26
C GLU A 34 -16.34 -14.26 -13.86
N THR A 35 -16.11 -13.17 -13.13
CA THR A 35 -15.57 -13.28 -11.77
C THR A 35 -16.54 -14.01 -10.85
N MET A 36 -17.84 -13.71 -10.93
CA MET A 36 -18.84 -14.35 -10.10
C MET A 36 -18.88 -15.88 -10.31
N TYR A 37 -18.89 -16.33 -11.56
CA TYR A 37 -18.88 -17.76 -11.89
C TYR A 37 -17.57 -18.43 -11.48
N PHE A 38 -16.44 -17.72 -11.57
CA PHE A 38 -15.16 -18.22 -11.06
C PHE A 38 -15.17 -18.43 -9.54
N MET A 39 -15.71 -17.47 -8.79
CA MET A 39 -15.84 -17.57 -7.33
C MET A 39 -16.82 -18.66 -6.91
N GLN A 40 -17.87 -18.90 -7.71
CA GLN A 40 -18.87 -19.96 -7.49
C GLN A 40 -18.39 -21.35 -7.91
N ARG A 41 -17.20 -21.49 -8.51
CA ARG A 41 -16.69 -22.74 -9.09
C ARG A 41 -17.61 -23.33 -10.18
N ASP A 42 -18.37 -22.47 -10.86
CA ASP A 42 -19.29 -22.87 -11.93
C ASP A 42 -18.57 -22.83 -13.28
N PHE A 43 -17.89 -23.92 -13.62
CA PHE A 43 -17.09 -23.99 -14.86
C PHE A 43 -17.94 -23.76 -16.11
N ASP A 44 -19.17 -24.27 -16.14
CA ASP A 44 -20.05 -24.16 -17.32
C ASP A 44 -20.51 -22.74 -17.58
N LYS A 45 -20.87 -22.00 -16.53
CA LYS A 45 -21.17 -20.57 -16.69
C LYS A 45 -19.92 -19.74 -16.91
N TRP A 46 -18.82 -20.05 -16.22
CA TRP A 46 -17.55 -19.34 -16.39
C TRP A 46 -17.04 -19.46 -17.83
N GLN A 47 -17.00 -20.67 -18.40
CA GLN A 47 -16.52 -20.85 -19.77
C GLN A 47 -17.38 -20.10 -20.79
N SER A 48 -18.65 -19.85 -20.50
CA SER A 48 -19.55 -19.12 -21.37
C SER A 48 -19.20 -17.62 -21.49
N THR A 49 -18.42 -17.05 -20.57
CA THR A 49 -17.98 -15.64 -20.66
C THR A 49 -16.73 -15.46 -21.51
N TRP A 50 -16.09 -16.55 -21.90
CA TRP A 50 -14.83 -16.56 -22.63
C TRP A 50 -15.02 -16.92 -24.10
N MET A 51 -14.14 -16.39 -24.94
CA MET A 51 -13.99 -16.84 -26.32
C MET A 51 -13.22 -18.17 -26.33
N HIS A 52 -13.69 -19.16 -27.09
CA HIS A 52 -13.03 -20.47 -27.19
C HIS A 52 -12.10 -20.49 -28.41
N SER A 53 -10.95 -19.84 -28.26
CA SER A 53 -10.01 -19.58 -29.35
C SER A 53 -8.59 -20.04 -29.00
N PRO A 54 -7.76 -20.41 -30.00
CA PRO A 54 -6.34 -20.68 -29.77
C PRO A 54 -5.54 -19.43 -29.40
N ILE A 55 -6.12 -18.23 -29.52
CA ILE A 55 -5.48 -16.94 -29.21
C ILE A 55 -6.16 -16.25 -28.03
N ILE A 56 -6.15 -16.92 -26.88
CA ILE A 56 -6.59 -16.33 -25.60
C ILE A 56 -5.35 -15.83 -24.84
N TYR A 57 -5.49 -14.81 -24.02
CA TYR A 57 -4.42 -14.43 -23.09
C TYR A 57 -4.98 -14.18 -21.70
N TRP A 58 -4.63 -15.03 -20.75
CA TRP A 58 -4.91 -14.81 -19.34
C TRP A 58 -3.59 -14.67 -18.60
N ALA A 59 -3.48 -13.62 -17.78
CA ALA A 59 -2.32 -13.44 -16.93
C ALA A 59 -2.68 -12.82 -15.58
N VAL A 60 -2.01 -13.31 -14.54
CA VAL A 60 -1.98 -12.67 -13.22
C VAL A 60 -0.54 -12.35 -12.90
N VAL A 61 -0.29 -11.08 -12.58
CA VAL A 61 1.05 -10.56 -12.29
C VAL A 61 1.12 -10.19 -10.82
N ILE A 62 2.04 -10.82 -10.10
CA ILE A 62 2.35 -10.59 -8.69
C ILE A 62 3.85 -10.29 -8.53
N PRO A 63 4.33 -9.87 -7.35
CA PRO A 63 5.76 -9.62 -7.17
C PRO A 63 6.57 -10.90 -7.39
N ASN A 64 7.61 -10.81 -8.23
CA ASN A 64 8.56 -11.90 -8.55
C ASN A 64 7.94 -13.16 -9.21
N GLN A 65 6.66 -13.15 -9.56
CA GLN A 65 6.01 -14.28 -10.24
C GLN A 65 4.96 -13.78 -11.23
N TYR A 66 4.71 -14.57 -12.28
CA TYR A 66 3.59 -14.38 -13.17
C TYR A 66 3.01 -15.74 -13.53
N MET A 67 1.71 -15.80 -13.68
CA MET A 67 1.00 -16.97 -14.21
C MET A 67 0.38 -16.56 -15.53
N GLU A 68 0.57 -17.36 -16.57
CA GLU A 68 0.03 -17.06 -17.90
C GLU A 68 -0.54 -18.31 -18.59
N HIS A 69 -1.59 -18.09 -19.37
CA HIS A 69 -2.17 -19.08 -20.27
C HIS A 69 -2.52 -18.39 -21.60
N THR A 70 -2.02 -18.94 -22.70
CA THR A 70 -2.07 -18.30 -24.03
C THR A 70 -3.02 -19.01 -25.01
N SER A 71 -3.83 -19.96 -24.53
CA SER A 71 -4.87 -20.63 -25.33
C SER A 71 -6.06 -21.02 -24.46
N TRP A 72 -7.23 -21.22 -25.10
CA TRP A 72 -8.41 -21.70 -24.40
C TRP A 72 -8.20 -23.07 -23.74
N GLU A 73 -7.50 -23.99 -24.41
CA GLU A 73 -7.22 -25.34 -23.90
C GLU A 73 -6.38 -25.27 -22.63
N SER A 74 -5.32 -24.46 -22.63
CA SER A 74 -4.44 -24.28 -21.47
C SER A 74 -5.18 -23.63 -20.30
N LEU A 75 -5.91 -22.54 -20.56
CA LEU A 75 -6.65 -21.81 -19.54
C LEU A 75 -7.78 -22.67 -18.94
N SER A 76 -8.58 -23.33 -19.78
CA SER A 76 -9.70 -24.17 -19.32
C SER A 76 -9.23 -25.39 -18.53
N ALA A 77 -8.10 -26.00 -18.90
CA ALA A 77 -7.49 -27.09 -18.14
C ALA A 77 -7.06 -26.63 -16.73
N MET A 78 -6.39 -25.47 -16.64
CA MET A 78 -6.00 -24.89 -15.35
C MET A 78 -7.22 -24.60 -14.47
N VAL A 79 -8.26 -23.95 -15.02
CA VAL A 79 -9.45 -23.59 -14.22
C VAL A 79 -10.22 -24.82 -13.76
N LYS A 80 -10.31 -25.88 -14.59
CA LYS A 80 -10.89 -27.16 -14.16
C LYS A 80 -10.14 -27.79 -13.01
N GLU A 81 -8.80 -27.82 -13.09
CA GLU A 81 -7.98 -28.38 -12.01
C GLU A 81 -8.06 -27.54 -10.74
N GLU A 82 -8.10 -26.22 -10.85
CA GLU A 82 -8.33 -25.30 -9.73
C GLU A 82 -9.68 -25.56 -9.06
N PHE A 83 -10.77 -25.68 -9.83
CA PHE A 83 -12.09 -25.94 -9.27
C PHE A 83 -12.21 -27.33 -8.65
N LYS A 84 -11.49 -28.32 -9.21
CA LYS A 84 -11.42 -29.67 -8.65
C LYS A 84 -10.63 -29.70 -7.34
N SER A 85 -9.51 -28.98 -7.28
CA SER A 85 -8.64 -28.91 -6.10
C SER A 85 -9.25 -28.05 -4.99
N ASN A 86 -10.00 -27.01 -5.36
CA ASN A 86 -10.61 -26.03 -4.46
C ASN A 86 -12.12 -25.90 -4.73
N PRO A 87 -12.93 -26.94 -4.43
CA PRO A 87 -14.34 -27.02 -4.85
C PRO A 87 -15.29 -26.11 -4.06
N GLN A 88 -14.85 -25.56 -2.93
CA GLN A 88 -15.67 -24.66 -2.13
C GLN A 88 -15.75 -23.29 -2.80
N ALA A 89 -16.96 -22.71 -2.82
CA ALA A 89 -17.18 -21.37 -3.34
C ALA A 89 -16.44 -20.34 -2.47
N ILE A 90 -15.87 -19.33 -3.13
CA ILE A 90 -15.26 -18.18 -2.46
C ILE A 90 -16.38 -17.18 -2.13
N THR A 91 -16.52 -16.81 -0.87
CA THR A 91 -17.60 -15.92 -0.39
C THR A 91 -17.24 -14.44 -0.49
N GLU A 92 -15.96 -14.12 -0.62
CA GLU A 92 -15.46 -12.75 -0.75
C GLU A 92 -15.33 -12.36 -2.22
N TYR A 93 -16.14 -11.41 -2.65
CA TYR A 93 -16.13 -10.90 -4.03
C TYR A 93 -15.33 -9.59 -4.07
N PRO A 94 -14.32 -9.47 -4.95
CA PRO A 94 -13.61 -8.21 -5.10
C PRO A 94 -14.55 -7.17 -5.70
N GLU A 95 -14.68 -6.03 -5.03
CA GLU A 95 -15.41 -4.88 -5.56
C GLU A 95 -14.73 -4.36 -6.84
N LYS A 96 -15.51 -4.18 -7.91
CA LYS A 96 -15.01 -3.59 -9.15
C LYS A 96 -15.57 -2.20 -9.38
N GLY A 97 -14.70 -1.29 -9.78
CA GLY A 97 -15.05 0.12 -9.98
C GLY A 97 -14.13 0.83 -10.95
N ASP A 98 -14.38 2.13 -11.16
CA ASP A 98 -13.57 3.01 -12.03
C ASP A 98 -13.35 2.45 -13.45
N TYR A 99 -14.40 1.86 -14.03
CA TYR A 99 -14.36 1.32 -15.38
C TYR A 99 -14.07 2.41 -16.41
N ARG A 100 -13.17 2.11 -17.34
CA ARG A 100 -12.89 2.92 -18.53
C ARG A 100 -12.96 2.03 -19.75
N PHE A 101 -13.85 2.38 -20.68
CA PHE A 101 -14.13 1.59 -21.86
C PHE A 101 -13.58 2.29 -23.11
N HIS A 102 -13.02 1.49 -24.02
CA HIS A 102 -12.77 1.86 -25.39
C HIS A 102 -13.45 0.82 -26.28
N VAL A 103 -14.65 1.13 -26.77
CA VAL A 103 -15.52 0.21 -27.50
C VAL A 103 -15.47 0.52 -29.00
N GLY A 104 -14.99 -0.45 -29.79
CA GLY A 104 -15.11 -0.47 -31.25
C GLY A 104 -16.31 -1.28 -31.71
N LYS A 105 -16.41 -1.52 -33.02
CA LYS A 105 -17.55 -2.25 -33.62
C LYS A 105 -17.68 -3.69 -33.07
N ASN A 106 -16.57 -4.42 -33.04
CA ASN A 106 -16.51 -5.84 -32.67
C ASN A 106 -15.48 -6.14 -31.58
N SER A 107 -14.85 -5.12 -31.01
CA SER A 107 -13.82 -5.26 -29.98
C SER A 107 -13.99 -4.21 -28.91
N ALA A 108 -13.52 -4.50 -27.70
CA ALA A 108 -13.42 -3.50 -26.65
C ALA A 108 -12.17 -3.72 -25.80
N LEU A 109 -11.57 -2.63 -25.34
CA LEU A 109 -10.56 -2.62 -24.28
C LEU A 109 -11.19 -1.98 -23.05
N VAL A 110 -11.07 -2.67 -21.90
CA VAL A 110 -11.61 -2.20 -20.63
C VAL A 110 -10.53 -2.23 -19.57
N THR A 111 -10.44 -1.15 -18.79
CA THR A 111 -9.60 -1.10 -17.58
C THR A 111 -10.49 -0.75 -16.38
N PHE A 112 -10.20 -1.31 -15.22
CA PHE A 112 -10.96 -1.08 -13.98
C PHE A 112 -10.11 -1.38 -12.74
N LYS A 113 -10.58 -0.93 -11.57
CA LYS A 113 -10.08 -1.37 -10.27
C LYS A 113 -10.79 -2.63 -9.82
N GLU A 114 -10.06 -3.54 -9.20
CA GLU A 114 -10.58 -4.77 -8.62
C GLU A 114 -10.04 -4.86 -7.18
N GLY A 115 -10.78 -4.33 -6.21
CA GLY A 115 -10.24 -3.97 -4.90
C GLY A 115 -9.06 -2.98 -5.04
N ASP A 116 -7.92 -3.32 -4.42
CA ASP A 116 -6.67 -2.57 -4.54
C ASP A 116 -5.86 -2.89 -5.81
N ASP A 117 -6.31 -3.85 -6.60
CA ASP A 117 -5.64 -4.33 -7.81
C ASP A 117 -6.15 -3.60 -9.06
N SER A 118 -5.54 -3.90 -10.21
CA SER A 118 -6.06 -3.43 -11.51
C SER A 118 -6.34 -4.58 -12.46
N GLY A 119 -7.50 -4.51 -13.10
CA GLY A 119 -7.91 -5.41 -14.16
C GLY A 119 -7.87 -4.73 -15.52
N THR A 120 -7.39 -5.46 -16.52
CA THR A 120 -7.55 -5.16 -17.94
C THR A 120 -8.27 -6.31 -18.62
N ARG A 121 -9.20 -6.00 -19.52
CA ARG A 121 -9.89 -6.99 -20.36
C ARG A 121 -9.89 -6.54 -21.81
N MET A 122 -9.63 -7.47 -22.72
CA MET A 122 -9.98 -7.31 -24.13
C MET A 122 -11.17 -8.22 -24.43
N MET A 123 -12.15 -7.66 -25.13
CA MET A 123 -13.40 -8.32 -25.48
C MET A 123 -13.53 -8.40 -26.99
N ILE A 124 -14.13 -9.47 -27.49
CA ILE A 124 -14.56 -9.60 -28.88
C ILE A 124 -16.06 -9.92 -28.91
N LYS A 125 -16.75 -9.37 -29.90
CA LYS A 125 -18.17 -9.65 -30.13
C LYS A 125 -18.31 -10.96 -30.92
N ASP A 126 -19.03 -11.91 -30.36
CA ASP A 126 -19.41 -13.17 -30.99
C ASP A 126 -20.93 -13.15 -31.23
N GLY A 127 -21.31 -12.86 -32.48
CA GLY A 127 -22.70 -12.55 -32.82
C GLY A 127 -23.22 -11.31 -32.07
N LYS A 128 -24.10 -11.52 -31.10
CA LYS A 128 -24.67 -10.45 -30.26
C LYS A 128 -24.00 -10.34 -28.88
N ASP A 129 -23.21 -11.33 -28.50
CA ASP A 129 -22.66 -11.45 -27.16
C ASP A 129 -21.21 -10.96 -27.12
N TRP A 130 -20.82 -10.36 -26.00
CA TRP A 130 -19.43 -10.02 -25.75
C TRP A 130 -18.74 -11.17 -25.03
N LYS A 131 -17.55 -11.53 -25.47
CA LYS A 131 -16.71 -12.58 -24.86
C LYS A 131 -15.34 -12.04 -24.53
N ILE A 132 -14.77 -12.50 -23.42
CA ILE A 132 -13.40 -12.17 -23.03
C ILE A 132 -12.43 -12.95 -23.93
N ILE A 133 -11.47 -12.23 -24.53
CA ILE A 133 -10.35 -12.84 -25.25
C ILE A 133 -9.02 -12.62 -24.52
N GLN A 134 -8.93 -11.56 -23.70
CA GLN A 134 -7.77 -11.27 -22.87
C GLN A 134 -8.18 -10.84 -21.46
N MET A 135 -7.44 -11.32 -20.47
CA MET A 135 -7.47 -10.88 -19.09
C MET A 135 -6.07 -10.66 -18.57
N THR A 136 -5.88 -9.52 -17.91
CA THR A 136 -4.69 -9.29 -17.10
C THR A 136 -5.14 -8.71 -15.76
N VAL A 137 -4.63 -9.28 -14.67
CA VAL A 137 -4.80 -8.74 -13.32
C VAL A 137 -3.41 -8.45 -12.75
N VAL A 138 -3.21 -7.24 -12.25
CA VAL A 138 -1.97 -6.85 -11.58
C VAL A 138 -2.27 -6.68 -10.10
N LYS A 139 -1.67 -7.53 -9.25
CA LYS A 139 -1.84 -7.53 -7.79
C LYS A 139 -1.09 -6.37 -7.14
N LYS A 140 -1.55 -5.14 -7.36
CA LYS A 140 -0.87 -3.90 -6.92
C LYS A 140 -0.68 -3.85 -5.41
N ALA A 141 -1.61 -4.41 -4.63
CA ALA A 141 -1.45 -4.50 -3.18
C ALA A 141 -0.21 -5.29 -2.80
N GLU A 142 0.05 -6.40 -3.49
CA GLU A 142 1.23 -7.23 -3.27
C GLU A 142 2.52 -6.53 -3.70
N PHE A 143 2.52 -5.79 -4.82
CA PHE A 143 3.67 -4.97 -5.24
C PHE A 143 4.04 -3.90 -4.21
N LYS A 144 3.05 -3.26 -3.58
CA LYS A 144 3.29 -2.31 -2.48
C LYS A 144 3.93 -3.01 -1.27
N LYS A 145 3.46 -4.22 -0.95
CA LYS A 145 4.01 -5.04 0.16
C LYS A 145 5.45 -5.47 -0.12
N GLU A 146 5.74 -6.02 -1.29
CA GLU A 146 7.10 -6.44 -1.65
C GLU A 146 8.04 -5.24 -1.76
N GLY A 147 7.58 -4.10 -2.30
CA GLY A 147 8.36 -2.86 -2.31
C GLY A 147 8.74 -2.39 -0.91
N THR A 148 7.81 -2.45 0.04
CA THR A 148 8.05 -2.12 1.45
C THR A 148 9.09 -3.03 2.08
N MET A 149 8.96 -4.34 1.89
CA MET A 149 9.91 -5.32 2.40
C MET A 149 11.27 -5.23 1.72
N GLY A 150 11.30 -4.90 0.43
CA GLY A 150 12.50 -4.61 -0.34
C GLY A 150 13.26 -3.41 0.24
N LEU A 151 12.57 -2.33 0.60
CA LEU A 151 13.18 -1.16 1.25
C LEU A 151 13.77 -1.50 2.62
N LEU A 152 13.07 -2.26 3.45
CA LEU A 152 13.59 -2.67 4.76
C LEU A 152 14.79 -3.63 4.63
N LYS A 153 14.74 -4.57 3.68
CA LYS A 153 15.88 -5.44 3.33
C LYS A 153 17.08 -4.62 2.86
N TRP A 154 16.85 -3.62 2.01
CA TRP A 154 17.88 -2.69 1.55
C TRP A 154 18.45 -1.86 2.71
N ALA A 155 17.61 -1.46 3.66
CA ALA A 155 18.05 -0.69 4.82
C ALA A 155 18.94 -1.49 5.80
N LEU A 156 18.96 -2.83 5.73
CA LEU A 156 19.75 -3.66 6.64
C LEU A 156 21.22 -3.24 6.69
N GLY A 157 21.77 -3.22 7.90
CA GLY A 157 23.16 -2.87 8.16
C GLY A 157 23.30 -1.68 9.11
N THR A 158 24.51 -1.11 9.13
CA THR A 158 24.90 0.02 9.98
C THR A 158 24.95 1.29 9.14
N TRP A 159 24.43 2.37 9.70
CA TRP A 159 24.38 3.68 9.07
C TRP A 159 24.89 4.73 10.04
N ASN A 160 25.76 5.61 9.56
CA ASN A 160 26.36 6.69 10.33
C ASN A 160 25.74 8.02 9.92
N MET A 161 25.44 8.85 10.90
CA MET A 161 24.88 10.19 10.66
C MET A 161 25.91 11.08 9.98
N ASP A 162 25.47 11.77 8.93
CA ASP A 162 26.15 12.89 8.31
C ASP A 162 25.74 14.17 9.06
N ALA A 163 26.59 14.61 9.99
CA ALA A 163 26.35 15.79 10.80
C ALA A 163 26.17 17.07 9.97
N SER A 164 26.77 17.15 8.76
CA SER A 164 26.67 18.33 7.90
C SER A 164 25.30 18.48 7.24
N GLN A 165 24.55 17.39 7.15
CA GLN A 165 23.20 17.33 6.56
C GLN A 165 22.11 17.15 7.62
N SER A 166 22.47 17.14 8.90
CA SER A 166 21.58 16.85 10.02
C SER A 166 21.34 18.11 10.86
N THR A 167 20.13 18.25 11.41
CA THR A 167 19.71 19.39 12.22
C THR A 167 18.90 18.92 13.42
N VAL A 168 19.02 19.63 14.54
CA VAL A 168 18.24 19.41 15.75
C VAL A 168 17.74 20.74 16.28
N ASP A 169 16.45 20.81 16.63
CA ASP A 169 15.79 21.93 17.32
C ASP A 169 15.12 21.35 18.57
N MET A 170 15.92 21.19 19.63
CA MET A 170 15.51 20.63 20.92
C MET A 170 16.14 21.43 22.06
N PRO A 171 15.41 21.73 23.15
CA PRO A 171 15.93 22.53 24.26
C PRO A 171 17.02 21.83 25.07
N TRP A 172 17.17 20.51 24.92
CA TRP A 172 18.10 19.67 25.68
C TRP A 172 19.29 19.17 24.84
N ALA A 173 19.41 19.59 23.58
CA ALA A 173 20.53 19.21 22.71
C ALA A 173 20.96 20.41 21.86
N ASP A 174 22.19 20.88 22.08
CA ASP A 174 22.75 21.98 21.29
C ASP A 174 23.17 21.49 19.90
N SER A 175 23.63 20.24 19.82
CA SER A 175 23.97 19.55 18.58
C SER A 175 24.04 18.04 18.79
N VAL A 176 23.93 17.30 17.70
CA VAL A 176 24.20 15.85 17.69
C VAL A 176 25.63 15.63 17.23
N ALA A 177 26.49 15.14 18.13
CA ALA A 177 27.90 14.89 17.84
C ALA A 177 28.09 13.64 16.97
N LYS A 178 27.33 12.59 17.28
CA LYS A 178 27.39 11.32 16.57
C LYS A 178 26.08 10.59 16.72
N GLN A 179 25.62 9.97 15.65
CA GLN A 179 24.56 9.00 15.73
C GLN A 179 24.82 7.83 14.78
N THR A 180 24.53 6.63 15.25
CA THR A 180 24.57 5.41 14.44
C THR A 180 23.19 4.77 14.49
N CYS A 181 22.72 4.30 13.33
CA CYS A 181 21.45 3.59 13.18
C CYS A 181 21.71 2.22 12.57
N HIS A 182 21.16 1.18 13.19
CA HIS A 182 21.27 -0.20 12.73
C HIS A 182 19.90 -0.74 12.38
N PHE A 183 19.73 -1.20 11.15
CA PHE A 183 18.55 -1.97 10.74
C PHE A 183 18.92 -3.45 10.76
N ILE A 184 18.20 -4.21 11.57
CA ILE A 184 18.50 -5.61 11.87
C ILE A 184 17.25 -6.43 11.54
N LYS A 185 17.43 -7.54 10.80
CA LYS A 185 16.35 -8.50 10.57
C LYS A 185 16.17 -9.37 11.82
N THR A 186 14.93 -9.58 12.25
CA THR A 186 14.58 -10.50 13.34
C THR A 186 13.76 -11.67 12.79
N ALA A 187 13.45 -12.66 13.64
CA ALA A 187 12.58 -13.78 13.25
C ALA A 187 11.15 -13.32 12.89
N THR A 188 10.68 -12.23 13.49
CA THR A 188 9.30 -11.72 13.40
C THR A 188 9.18 -10.39 12.67
N GLY A 189 10.27 -9.88 12.07
CA GLY A 189 10.27 -8.58 11.39
C GLY A 189 11.64 -7.90 11.40
N PHE A 190 11.68 -6.66 11.89
CA PHE A 190 12.87 -5.82 11.89
C PHE A 190 13.06 -5.10 13.23
N LYS A 191 14.30 -4.74 13.51
CA LYS A 191 14.70 -3.93 14.66
C LYS A 191 15.52 -2.75 14.15
N ILE A 192 15.15 -1.55 14.59
CA ILE A 192 15.95 -0.34 14.40
C ILE A 192 16.61 -0.02 15.73
N LYS A 193 17.94 -0.10 15.79
CA LYS A 193 18.72 0.31 16.96
C LYS A 193 19.46 1.59 16.65
N SER A 194 19.18 2.65 17.38
CA SER A 194 19.86 3.93 17.28
C SER A 194 20.73 4.17 18.53
N VAL A 195 21.93 4.69 18.33
CA VAL A 195 22.84 5.12 19.41
C VAL A 195 23.21 6.56 19.12
N PHE A 196 23.05 7.43 20.12
CA PHE A 196 23.20 8.87 20.04
C PHE A 196 24.27 9.33 21.01
N THR A 197 25.09 10.27 20.57
CA THR A 197 25.94 11.11 21.41
C THR A 197 25.59 12.55 21.11
N ASN A 198 25.05 13.26 22.10
CA ASN A 198 24.63 14.65 21.99
C ASN A 198 25.56 15.53 22.81
N ASN A 199 25.78 16.76 22.34
CA ASN A 199 26.43 17.80 23.12
C ASN A 199 25.33 18.63 23.80
N HIS A 200 25.52 18.92 25.09
CA HIS A 200 24.64 19.83 25.85
C HIS A 200 25.46 20.59 26.89
N GLY A 201 25.51 21.92 26.76
CA GLY A 201 26.40 22.77 27.56
C GLY A 201 27.86 22.33 27.39
N ASP A 202 28.54 22.12 28.51
CA ASP A 202 29.96 21.72 28.55
C ASP A 202 30.16 20.19 28.50
N GLY A 203 29.11 19.40 28.29
CA GLY A 203 29.14 17.93 28.43
C GLY A 203 28.61 17.15 27.23
N GLN A 204 28.95 15.86 27.20
CA GLN A 204 28.38 14.88 26.26
C GLN A 204 27.49 13.87 26.99
N TRP A 205 26.36 13.56 26.36
CA TRP A 205 25.40 12.58 26.86
C TRP A 205 25.20 11.48 25.84
N HIS A 206 25.14 10.23 26.32
CA HIS A 206 24.91 9.05 25.50
C HIS A 206 23.52 8.49 25.74
N MET A 207 22.80 8.26 24.64
CA MET A 207 21.48 7.63 24.65
C MET A 207 21.47 6.49 23.64
N TRP A 208 20.71 5.45 23.93
CA TRP A 208 20.38 4.42 22.96
C TRP A 208 18.86 4.26 22.89
N GLU A 209 18.39 3.85 21.71
CA GLU A 209 16.99 3.59 21.42
C GLU A 209 16.90 2.31 20.60
N VAL A 210 15.96 1.44 20.95
CA VAL A 210 15.66 0.22 20.19
C VAL A 210 14.18 0.25 19.85
N LYS A 211 13.85 0.16 18.56
CA LYS A 211 12.49 0.06 18.02
C LYS A 211 12.32 -1.32 17.41
N GLU A 212 11.36 -2.09 17.90
CA GLU A 212 11.01 -3.40 17.34
C GLU A 212 9.80 -3.27 16.43
N LEU A 213 10.03 -3.44 15.13
CA LEU A 213 9.04 -3.42 14.07
C LEU A 213 8.65 -4.86 13.73
N ASN A 214 7.70 -5.40 14.49
CA ASN A 214 7.16 -6.72 14.17
C ASN A 214 6.21 -6.60 12.97
N VAL A 215 6.27 -7.59 12.08
CA VAL A 215 5.50 -7.62 10.84
C VAL A 215 4.68 -8.91 10.85
N ASP A 216 3.37 -8.80 10.65
CA ASP A 216 2.50 -9.98 10.55
C ASP A 216 2.65 -10.70 9.20
N GLN A 217 1.98 -11.84 9.05
CA GLN A 217 1.98 -12.61 7.80
C GLN A 217 1.42 -11.85 6.58
N ASN A 218 0.71 -10.74 6.81
CA ASN A 218 0.12 -9.90 5.78
C ASN A 218 1.00 -8.68 5.44
N ASN A 219 2.20 -8.58 6.03
CA ASN A 219 3.10 -7.43 5.99
C ASN A 219 2.56 -6.17 6.69
N ASN A 220 1.64 -6.31 7.63
CA ASN A 220 1.21 -5.21 8.47
C ASN A 220 2.17 -5.07 9.65
N PHE A 221 2.49 -3.82 10.00
CA PHE A 221 3.25 -3.56 11.22
C PHE A 221 2.36 -3.74 12.44
N LEU A 222 2.85 -4.56 13.37
CA LEU A 222 2.30 -4.68 14.71
C LEU A 222 2.74 -3.47 15.56
N PRO A 223 2.17 -3.31 16.77
CA PRO A 223 2.61 -2.27 17.69
C PRO A 223 4.13 -2.27 17.86
N VAL A 224 4.72 -1.08 17.82
CA VAL A 224 6.15 -0.88 17.95
C VAL A 224 6.49 -0.80 19.43
N PHE A 225 7.36 -1.68 19.90
CA PHE A 225 7.92 -1.57 21.23
C PHE A 225 9.21 -0.79 21.18
N ILE A 226 9.34 0.15 22.11
CA ILE A 226 10.48 1.04 22.18
C ILE A 226 11.06 0.97 23.55
N LYS A 227 12.38 0.84 23.57
CA LYS A 227 13.16 0.94 24.79
C LYS A 227 14.23 1.98 24.54
N ALA A 228 14.22 3.03 25.35
CA ALA A 228 15.23 4.08 25.31
C ALA A 228 15.90 4.18 26.68
N GLY A 229 17.18 4.53 26.70
CA GLY A 229 17.90 4.72 27.95
C GLY A 229 19.24 5.42 27.77
N GLY A 230 19.75 5.94 28.88
CA GLY A 230 21.04 6.62 28.96
C GLY A 230 21.39 6.89 30.43
N GLY A 231 22.67 6.81 30.80
CA GLY A 231 23.07 6.94 32.21
C GLY A 231 22.26 6.03 33.14
N ASN A 232 21.43 6.64 34.00
CA ASN A 232 20.61 5.98 35.03
C ASN A 232 19.10 5.93 34.73
N TRP A 233 18.65 6.28 33.52
CA TRP A 233 17.22 6.26 33.17
C TRP A 233 16.91 5.21 32.08
N LEU A 234 15.68 4.70 32.15
CA LEU A 234 15.11 3.77 31.19
C LEU A 234 13.65 4.15 30.97
N ASP A 235 13.25 4.28 29.71
CA ASP A 235 11.87 4.55 29.32
C ASP A 235 11.38 3.53 28.28
N ALA A 236 10.08 3.31 28.27
CA ALA A 236 9.40 2.43 27.34
C ALA A 236 8.12 3.06 26.79
N ALA A 237 7.97 3.01 25.48
CA ALA A 237 6.80 3.52 24.78
C ALA A 237 6.23 2.47 23.83
N ILE A 238 4.95 2.63 23.52
CA ILE A 238 4.26 1.83 22.51
C ILE A 238 3.92 2.75 21.33
N GLY A 239 4.14 2.26 20.12
CA GLY A 239 3.89 3.00 18.90
C GLY A 239 3.12 2.21 17.86
N ARG A 240 2.89 2.87 16.74
CA ARG A 240 2.38 2.26 15.50
C ARG A 240 3.35 2.59 14.39
N ALA A 241 3.65 1.62 13.54
CA ALA A 241 4.40 1.83 12.31
C ALA A 241 3.48 1.64 11.09
N ALA A 242 3.76 2.36 10.03
CA ALA A 242 3.12 2.17 8.74
C ALA A 242 4.06 2.59 7.61
N PHE A 243 4.04 1.87 6.50
CA PHE A 243 4.65 2.36 5.28
C PHE A 243 3.63 3.13 4.45
N LYS A 244 4.00 4.34 4.04
CA LYS A 244 3.19 5.19 3.18
C LYS A 244 4.11 5.91 2.20
N ASP A 245 3.77 5.85 0.92
CA ASP A 245 4.49 6.56 -0.14
C ASP A 245 6.01 6.31 -0.13
N GLY A 246 6.42 5.06 0.15
CA GLY A 246 7.83 4.65 0.21
C GLY A 246 8.58 5.11 1.48
N LYS A 247 7.87 5.63 2.48
CA LYS A 247 8.42 6.08 3.77
C LYS A 247 7.90 5.23 4.92
N LEU A 248 8.74 4.98 5.92
CA LEU A 248 8.33 4.35 7.17
C LEU A 248 7.95 5.44 8.16
N HIS A 249 6.66 5.53 8.46
CA HIS A 249 6.11 6.38 9.49
C HIS A 249 6.02 5.60 10.80
N ILE A 250 6.44 6.22 11.89
CA ILE A 250 6.26 5.67 13.24
C ILE A 250 5.67 6.76 14.12
N SER A 251 4.58 6.46 14.82
CA SER A 251 4.01 7.34 15.84
C SER A 251 4.03 6.69 17.21
N TYR A 252 4.16 7.51 18.24
CA TYR A 252 4.43 7.07 19.61
C TYR A 252 3.41 7.64 20.57
N ARG A 253 3.00 6.81 21.53
CA ARG A 253 2.12 7.21 22.63
C ARG A 253 2.75 6.78 23.94
N ILE A 254 2.61 7.61 24.96
CA ILE A 254 3.03 7.23 26.31
C ILE A 254 1.94 6.34 26.90
N VAL A 255 2.35 5.29 27.61
CA VAL A 255 1.43 4.25 28.12
C VAL A 255 0.37 4.84 29.07
N ASP A 256 0.74 5.84 29.86
CA ASP A 256 -0.13 6.54 30.80
C ASP A 256 -1.01 7.64 30.15
N LYS A 257 -0.69 8.05 28.92
CA LYS A 257 -1.42 9.06 28.14
C LYS A 257 -1.74 8.54 26.72
N PRO A 258 -2.59 7.50 26.58
CA PRO A 258 -2.81 6.82 25.30
C PRO A 258 -3.47 7.69 24.21
N ASP A 259 -4.11 8.79 24.60
CA ASP A 259 -4.72 9.76 23.68
C ASP A 259 -3.74 10.84 23.21
N TRP A 260 -2.56 10.92 23.83
CA TRP A 260 -1.53 11.87 23.48
C TRP A 260 -0.44 11.20 22.63
N GLU A 261 -0.24 11.74 21.43
CA GLU A 261 0.87 11.35 20.58
C GLU A 261 2.11 12.14 21.00
N ALA A 262 3.07 11.48 21.61
CA ALA A 262 4.27 12.13 22.17
C ALA A 262 5.32 12.42 21.10
N ARG A 263 5.37 11.62 20.03
CA ARG A 263 6.37 11.76 18.98
C ARG A 263 5.88 11.17 17.66
N LYS A 264 6.41 11.69 16.56
CA LYS A 264 6.32 11.10 15.21
C LYS A 264 7.71 11.04 14.59
N GLU A 265 7.94 9.99 13.82
CA GLU A 265 9.13 9.77 13.00
C GLU A 265 8.75 9.38 11.59
N VAL A 266 9.56 9.83 10.64
CA VAL A 266 9.46 9.48 9.22
C VAL A 266 10.85 9.13 8.71
N TYR A 267 11.04 7.87 8.34
CA TYR A 267 12.22 7.40 7.65
C TYR A 267 11.96 7.44 6.14
N THR A 268 12.76 8.23 5.43
CA THR A 268 12.79 8.30 3.97
C THR A 268 14.02 7.56 3.47
N PHE A 269 13.82 6.59 2.58
CA PHE A 269 14.89 5.76 2.01
C PHE A 269 15.23 6.30 0.60
N ASP A 270 16.47 6.75 0.42
CA ASP A 270 16.98 7.19 -0.88
C ASP A 270 17.73 6.04 -1.54
N ASN A 271 17.28 5.65 -2.73
CA ASN A 271 17.90 4.59 -3.52
C ASN A 271 19.36 4.89 -3.92
N LYS A 272 19.83 6.13 -3.71
CA LYS A 272 21.24 6.54 -3.88
C LYS A 272 22.11 6.32 -2.64
N GLY A 273 21.63 5.60 -1.62
CA GLY A 273 22.45 5.18 -0.48
C GLY A 273 22.37 6.11 0.73
N SER A 274 21.22 6.72 0.98
CA SER A 274 21.00 7.46 2.23
C SER A 274 19.66 7.14 2.88
N ILE A 275 19.60 7.31 4.21
CA ILE A 275 18.36 7.25 4.98
C ILE A 275 18.19 8.60 5.66
N THR A 276 17.06 9.25 5.49
CA THR A 276 16.73 10.46 6.24
C THR A 276 15.68 10.12 7.29
N LEU A 277 15.96 10.42 8.56
CA LEU A 277 15.02 10.35 9.66
C LEU A 277 14.60 11.75 10.05
N GLU A 278 13.32 12.07 9.88
CA GLU A 278 12.72 13.30 10.37
C GLU A 278 11.82 12.96 11.55
N GLY A 279 11.85 13.74 12.62
CA GLY A 279 10.92 13.52 13.71
C GLY A 279 10.54 14.78 14.45
N THR A 280 9.42 14.65 15.17
CA THR A 280 8.79 15.70 15.95
C THR A 280 8.42 15.12 17.30
N PHE A 281 8.85 15.78 18.38
CA PHE A 281 8.33 15.56 19.73
C PHE A 281 7.26 16.62 19.97
N PHE A 282 6.06 16.16 20.28
CA PHE A 282 4.94 17.05 20.57
C PHE A 282 5.02 17.45 22.02
N GLY A 283 5.01 18.76 22.28
CA GLY A 283 4.94 19.27 23.65
C GLY A 283 3.54 19.04 24.25
N GLU A 284 3.40 19.28 25.55
CA GLU A 284 2.07 19.39 26.14
C GLU A 284 1.32 20.61 25.56
N LYS A 285 0.00 20.68 25.72
CA LYS A 285 -0.83 21.69 25.06
C LYS A 285 -0.33 23.12 25.37
N GLY A 286 0.22 23.79 24.35
CA GLY A 286 0.77 25.15 24.45
C GLY A 286 2.29 25.23 24.44
N GLU A 287 3.00 24.10 24.49
CA GLU A 287 4.44 24.02 24.33
C GLU A 287 4.84 23.99 22.85
N LYS A 288 6.08 24.42 22.55
CA LYS A 288 6.65 24.36 21.20
C LYS A 288 7.03 22.92 20.87
N ASP A 289 6.66 22.46 19.69
CA ASP A 289 7.14 21.18 19.16
C ASP A 289 8.65 21.22 18.91
N ASN A 290 9.33 20.14 19.26
CA ASN A 290 10.76 19.98 19.02
C ASN A 290 10.98 19.10 17.80
N THR A 291 11.89 19.48 16.92
CA THR A 291 12.08 18.77 15.64
C THR A 291 13.52 18.35 15.42
N TYR A 292 13.72 17.32 14.61
CA TYR A 292 15.04 16.88 14.20
C TYR A 292 15.00 16.27 12.82
N LYS A 293 16.15 16.32 12.16
CA LYS A 293 16.42 15.67 10.89
C LYS A 293 17.81 15.07 10.94
N TYR A 294 17.90 13.76 10.78
CA TYR A 294 19.16 13.04 10.69
C TYR A 294 19.28 12.42 9.31
N VAL A 295 20.39 12.70 8.63
CA VAL A 295 20.73 12.04 7.37
C VAL A 295 21.81 11.02 7.67
N PHE A 296 21.58 9.76 7.29
CA PHE A 296 22.51 8.67 7.47
C PHE A 296 23.07 8.19 6.13
N ARG A 297 24.34 7.80 6.17
CA ARG A 297 25.10 7.16 5.08
C ARG A 297 25.66 5.84 5.58
N ARG A 298 25.93 4.90 4.67
CA ARG A 298 26.63 3.65 5.03
C ARG A 298 28.09 3.93 5.34
#